data_AF-A0A1L9QMK0-F1
#
_entry.id   AF-A0A1L9QMK0-F1
#
_cell.length_a   1.000
_cell.length_b   1.000
_cell.length_c   1.000
_cell.angle_alpha   90.00
_cell.angle_beta   90.00
_cell.angle_gamma   90.00
#
_symmetry.space_group_name_H-M   'P 1'
#
loop_
_entity.id
_entity.type
_entity.pdbx_description
1 polymer ?
#
loop_
_entity_poly.entity_id
_entity_poly.type
_entity_poly.pdbx_seq_one_letter_code
_entity_poly.pdbx_strand_id
1 'polypeptide(L)'
;MSLENDQKQCLEKLVWAINQLEVKVEPSTLSNIADLIVQTMTGPWRYFHTPEHIFEVGGKDDAIEVLAALFHDVVYVQVDKSVNFNLSYYISPFISQVGEDLLILDRDKLPKDGMFEMVLDLFNFQAGQKLSPMTGQNEFLSALVAAKVYEDFLSPGLILQIIACIEATIPFRSKTPEGLSSSEVLYKRLRAVNEKYQTELTEETMLETVYSSVRMSNRDVGSFAYESAARFLDGTWNLLPETNHHLKNSNSYTVSQYRTALQKMEGFMNFLKPEIIFHEFRNVPESTEYQLLIERSQRNMDVGRLYLGTKLLSIAFLEALSLQFGKNIPISTMMGEMRTEGSVGVVLEELLPPVTNPHQPGNGLEKEVLTLLEKGRLKDSSYDLKNSPLSTFMVKSMGFDQIRELTLQAKAFFKGELKASDFLALFPSDVLQIVIEKLLELFEARKSALRAALPETEVLPVG
;
A
#
# COMPACT_ATOMS: atom_id res chain seq x y z
N MET A 1 0.37 -17.27 4.96
CA MET A 1 0.24 -18.73 5.15
C MET A 1 0.61 -19.07 6.59
N SER A 2 1.01 -20.31 6.97
CA SER A 2 1.67 -20.50 8.27
C SER A 2 3.13 -20.03 8.16
N LEU A 3 3.67 -19.47 9.24
CA LEU A 3 5.06 -18.97 9.32
C LEU A 3 6.08 -20.00 8.81
N GLU A 4 5.89 -21.27 9.18
CA GLU A 4 6.75 -22.39 8.75
C GLU A 4 6.74 -22.61 7.23
N ASN A 5 5.58 -22.42 6.58
CA ASN A 5 5.47 -22.54 5.14
C ASN A 5 6.20 -21.39 4.42
N ASP A 6 6.07 -20.18 4.94
CA ASP A 6 6.74 -19.00 4.39
C ASP A 6 8.27 -19.14 4.53
N GLN A 7 8.76 -19.60 5.69
CA GLN A 7 10.18 -19.92 5.91
C GLN A 7 10.69 -20.98 4.93
N LYS A 8 9.95 -22.07 4.77
CA LYS A 8 10.32 -23.14 3.83
C LYS A 8 10.40 -22.63 2.40
N GLN A 9 9.39 -21.89 1.95
CA GLN A 9 9.36 -21.35 0.58
C GLN A 9 10.48 -20.32 0.35
N CYS A 10 10.77 -19.48 1.34
CA CYS A 10 11.89 -18.55 1.29
C CYS A 10 13.22 -19.29 1.17
N LEU A 11 13.43 -20.34 1.99
CA LEU A 11 14.63 -21.17 1.95
C LEU A 11 14.80 -21.87 0.59
N GLU A 12 13.73 -22.44 0.05
CA GLU A 12 13.76 -23.09 -1.28
C GLU A 12 14.19 -22.12 -2.38
N LYS A 13 13.68 -20.87 -2.34
CA LYS A 13 14.07 -19.81 -3.29
C LYS A 13 15.53 -19.39 -3.12
N LEU A 14 16.00 -19.20 -1.88
CA LEU A 14 17.41 -18.90 -1.59
C LEU A 14 18.34 -20.00 -2.10
N VAL A 15 18.06 -21.25 -1.76
CA VAL A 15 18.86 -22.41 -2.19
C VAL A 15 18.89 -22.50 -3.72
N TRP A 16 17.74 -22.34 -4.36
CA TRP A 16 17.66 -22.35 -5.82
C TRP A 16 18.56 -21.26 -6.44
N ALA A 17 18.42 -20.00 -6.00
CA ALA A 17 19.18 -18.89 -6.56
C ALA A 17 20.69 -19.02 -6.32
N ILE A 18 21.10 -19.42 -5.12
CA ILE A 18 22.51 -19.65 -4.78
C ILE A 18 23.12 -20.78 -5.65
N ASN A 19 22.37 -21.85 -5.87
CA ASN A 19 22.81 -22.93 -6.76
C ASN A 19 22.92 -22.48 -8.22
N GLN A 20 22.01 -21.62 -8.71
CA GLN A 20 22.09 -21.06 -10.05
C GLN A 20 23.32 -20.17 -10.25
N LEU A 21 23.77 -19.48 -9.19
CA LEU A 21 25.00 -18.67 -9.20
C LEU A 21 26.28 -19.50 -8.96
N GLU A 22 26.15 -20.83 -8.82
CA GLU A 22 27.25 -21.76 -8.54
C GLU A 22 28.07 -21.42 -7.27
N VAL A 23 27.44 -20.74 -6.31
CA VAL A 23 28.07 -20.37 -5.03
C VAL A 23 27.87 -21.46 -4.00
N LYS A 24 28.93 -21.82 -3.28
CA LYS A 24 28.88 -22.78 -2.17
C LYS A 24 28.64 -22.06 -0.86
N VAL A 25 27.52 -22.38 -0.21
CA VAL A 25 27.16 -21.82 1.10
C VAL A 25 26.70 -22.96 2.00
N GLU A 26 27.04 -22.90 3.28
CA GLU A 26 26.56 -23.87 4.27
C GLU A 26 25.02 -23.79 4.37
N PRO A 27 24.30 -24.94 4.35
CA PRO A 27 22.84 -24.94 4.39
C PRO A 27 22.25 -24.24 5.63
N SER A 28 22.94 -24.28 6.77
CA SER A 28 22.54 -23.60 8.00
C SER A 28 22.54 -22.08 7.85
N THR A 29 23.49 -21.52 7.09
CA THR A 29 23.54 -20.09 6.79
C THR A 29 22.32 -19.66 6.00
N LEU A 30 21.95 -20.41 4.95
CA LEU A 30 20.77 -20.11 4.14
C LEU A 30 19.46 -20.23 4.94
N SER A 31 19.38 -21.21 5.86
CA SER A 31 18.25 -21.34 6.79
C SER A 31 18.10 -20.12 7.69
N ASN A 32 19.20 -19.65 8.29
CA ASN A 32 19.18 -18.46 9.15
C ASN A 32 18.79 -17.19 8.38
N ILE A 33 19.20 -17.09 7.10
CA ILE A 33 18.81 -15.97 6.23
C ILE A 33 17.32 -16.03 5.91
N ALA A 34 16.77 -17.20 5.60
CA ALA A 34 15.33 -17.38 5.37
C ALA A 34 14.51 -16.97 6.60
N ASP A 35 14.95 -17.38 7.79
CA ASP A 35 14.33 -16.99 9.05
C ASP A 35 14.37 -15.48 9.29
N LEU A 36 15.52 -14.85 9.04
CA LEU A 36 15.68 -13.40 9.16
C LEU A 36 14.68 -12.66 8.26
N ILE A 37 14.58 -13.05 6.98
CA ILE A 37 13.68 -12.42 6.00
C ILE A 37 12.23 -12.58 6.46
N VAL A 38 11.76 -13.80 6.70
CA VAL A 38 10.34 -14.05 6.98
C VAL A 38 9.90 -13.42 8.31
N GLN A 39 10.75 -13.41 9.34
CA GLN A 39 10.44 -12.75 10.61
C GLN A 39 10.24 -11.23 10.44
N THR A 40 10.97 -10.60 9.53
CA THR A 40 10.85 -9.15 9.30
C THR A 40 9.60 -8.78 8.49
N MET A 41 9.12 -9.73 7.68
CA MET A 41 7.99 -9.55 6.75
C MET A 41 6.63 -9.95 7.35
N THR A 42 6.60 -10.53 8.55
CA THR A 42 5.36 -11.02 9.22
C THR A 42 4.87 -10.10 10.34
N GLY A 43 5.28 -8.83 10.29
CA GLY A 43 4.84 -7.79 11.22
C GLY A 43 3.31 -7.57 11.20
N PRO A 44 2.71 -7.11 12.30
CA PRO A 44 1.25 -6.98 12.43
C PRO A 44 0.62 -5.89 11.54
N TRP A 45 1.45 -5.12 10.83
CA TRP A 45 1.06 -4.03 9.94
C TRP A 45 1.32 -4.35 8.47
N ARG A 46 1.91 -5.51 8.15
CA ARG A 46 2.20 -5.96 6.79
C ARG A 46 0.96 -6.66 6.22
N TYR A 47 0.26 -5.99 5.30
CA TYR A 47 -0.96 -6.50 4.65
C TYR A 47 -0.77 -6.65 3.13
N PHE A 48 0.04 -5.78 2.54
CA PHE A 48 0.46 -5.83 1.15
C PHE A 48 1.90 -6.35 1.05
N HIS A 49 2.82 -5.76 1.82
CA HIS A 49 4.24 -6.13 1.79
C HIS A 49 4.49 -7.36 2.68
N THR A 50 4.12 -8.56 2.22
CA THR A 50 4.20 -9.85 2.94
C THR A 50 5.22 -10.81 2.33
N PRO A 51 5.51 -11.98 2.94
CA PRO A 51 6.35 -13.01 2.31
C PRO A 51 5.83 -13.44 0.93
N GLU A 52 4.52 -13.58 0.75
CA GLU A 52 3.93 -13.92 -0.55
C GLU A 52 4.26 -12.87 -1.62
N HIS A 53 4.25 -11.58 -1.26
CA HIS A 53 4.60 -10.50 -2.17
C HIS A 53 6.04 -10.63 -2.67
N ILE A 54 7.04 -10.76 -1.78
CA ILE A 54 8.45 -10.89 -2.20
C ILE A 54 8.70 -12.15 -3.05
N PHE A 55 7.91 -13.21 -2.86
CA PHE A 55 7.98 -14.43 -3.68
C PHE A 55 7.45 -14.23 -5.09
N GLU A 56 6.37 -13.46 -5.25
CA GLU A 56 5.81 -13.07 -6.55
C GLU A 56 6.75 -12.12 -7.28
N VAL A 57 7.29 -11.10 -6.59
CA VAL A 57 8.21 -10.10 -7.15
C VAL A 57 9.49 -10.74 -7.67
N GLY A 58 10.06 -11.73 -6.97
CA GLY A 58 11.27 -12.42 -7.42
C GLY A 58 11.05 -13.32 -8.63
N GLY A 59 9.82 -13.77 -8.89
CA GLY A 59 9.52 -14.74 -9.96
C GLY A 59 10.31 -16.03 -9.79
N LYS A 60 10.82 -16.57 -10.91
CA LYS A 60 11.37 -17.94 -10.95
C LYS A 60 12.51 -18.19 -11.93
N ASP A 61 12.89 -17.19 -12.74
CA ASP A 61 13.75 -17.43 -13.91
C ASP A 61 15.18 -16.86 -13.74
N ASP A 62 15.36 -15.84 -12.89
CA ASP A 62 16.64 -15.15 -12.67
C ASP A 62 17.04 -15.17 -11.19
N ALA A 63 18.26 -15.60 -10.89
CA ALA A 63 18.76 -15.74 -9.53
C ALA A 63 19.03 -14.39 -8.84
N ILE A 64 19.49 -13.38 -9.57
CA ILE A 64 19.73 -12.03 -9.03
C ILE A 64 18.39 -11.38 -8.67
N GLU A 65 17.38 -11.50 -9.54
CA GLU A 65 16.04 -11.00 -9.27
C GLU A 65 15.43 -11.67 -8.03
N VAL A 66 15.58 -12.99 -7.89
CA VAL A 66 15.09 -13.72 -6.71
C VAL A 66 15.79 -13.25 -5.43
N LEU A 67 17.12 -13.16 -5.42
CA LEU A 67 17.86 -12.72 -4.23
C LEU A 67 17.53 -11.27 -3.85
N ALA A 68 17.40 -10.38 -4.84
CA ALA A 68 17.01 -8.99 -4.61
C ALA A 68 15.58 -8.87 -4.05
N ALA A 69 14.62 -9.57 -4.66
CA ALA A 69 13.22 -9.50 -4.25
C ALA A 69 13.01 -10.01 -2.81
N LEU A 70 13.75 -11.02 -2.39
CA LEU A 70 13.67 -11.53 -1.02
C LEU A 70 14.06 -10.48 0.04
N PHE A 71 14.84 -9.46 -0.34
CA PHE A 71 15.29 -8.42 0.59
C PHE A 71 14.63 -7.06 0.39
N HIS A 72 14.09 -6.71 -0.78
CA HIS A 72 13.76 -5.32 -1.11
C HIS A 72 12.84 -4.62 -0.09
N ASP A 73 12.00 -5.38 0.62
CA ASP A 73 11.01 -4.89 1.60
C ASP A 73 11.26 -5.27 3.07
N VAL A 74 12.41 -5.89 3.40
CA VAL A 74 12.68 -6.35 4.77
C VAL A 74 12.75 -5.20 5.78
N VAL A 75 13.05 -3.98 5.32
CA VAL A 75 12.97 -2.76 6.12
C VAL A 75 11.85 -1.85 5.59
N TYR A 76 10.80 -1.65 6.37
CA TYR A 76 9.69 -0.74 5.99
C TYR A 76 9.24 0.12 7.17
N VAL A 77 10.03 1.14 7.49
CA VAL A 77 9.92 1.89 8.75
C VAL A 77 8.57 2.60 8.91
N GLN A 78 7.98 3.10 7.81
CA GLN A 78 6.72 3.84 7.86
C GLN A 78 5.53 2.93 8.22
N VAL A 79 5.63 1.65 7.87
CA VAL A 79 4.66 0.59 8.16
C VAL A 79 4.95 -0.04 9.53
N ASP A 80 6.19 -0.46 9.78
CA ASP A 80 6.52 -1.17 11.01
C ASP A 80 6.71 -0.24 12.24
N LYS A 81 6.80 1.07 12.02
CA LYS A 81 7.12 2.13 13.01
C LYS A 81 8.52 2.04 13.64
N SER A 82 9.30 1.03 13.29
CA SER A 82 10.69 0.88 13.68
C SER A 82 11.42 -0.06 12.73
N VAL A 83 12.74 -0.12 12.84
CA VAL A 83 13.53 -1.21 12.25
C VAL A 83 13.39 -2.45 13.14
N ASN A 84 13.26 -3.64 12.54
CA ASN A 84 13.25 -4.89 13.29
C ASN A 84 14.57 -5.06 14.07
N PHE A 85 14.50 -5.55 15.31
CA PHE A 85 15.67 -5.72 16.16
C PHE A 85 16.77 -6.58 15.50
N ASN A 86 16.39 -7.65 14.80
CA ASN A 86 17.33 -8.55 14.14
C ASN A 86 18.03 -7.91 12.93
N LEU A 87 17.47 -6.84 12.37
CA LEU A 87 18.09 -6.06 11.28
C LEU A 87 18.99 -4.94 11.82
N SER A 88 18.85 -4.57 13.10
CA SER A 88 19.54 -3.42 13.68
C SER A 88 21.06 -3.58 13.69
N TYR A 89 21.55 -4.81 13.76
CA TYR A 89 22.99 -5.11 13.66
C TYR A 89 23.60 -4.63 12.32
N TYR A 90 22.87 -4.74 11.22
CA TYR A 90 23.34 -4.33 9.89
C TYR A 90 23.18 -2.83 9.62
N ILE A 91 22.31 -2.15 10.37
CA ILE A 91 21.90 -0.76 10.11
C ILE A 91 22.53 0.23 11.10
N SER A 92 22.51 -0.08 12.39
CA SER A 92 22.97 0.83 13.45
C SER A 92 24.45 1.27 13.37
N PRO A 93 25.39 0.53 12.75
CA PRO A 93 26.75 1.04 12.54
C PRO A 93 26.82 2.24 11.58
N PHE A 94 25.78 2.45 10.76
CA PHE A 94 25.80 3.43 9.67
C PHE A 94 24.71 4.50 9.79
N ILE A 95 23.62 4.18 10.48
CA ILE A 95 22.41 5.00 10.55
C ILE A 95 22.09 5.30 12.01
N SER A 96 21.79 6.57 12.30
CA SER A 96 21.24 6.99 13.59
C SER A 96 19.82 7.51 13.44
N GLN A 97 19.05 7.41 14.51
CA GLN A 97 17.74 8.04 14.62
C GLN A 97 17.87 9.39 15.34
N VAL A 98 17.37 10.46 14.72
CA VAL A 98 17.32 11.81 15.29
C VAL A 98 15.86 12.26 15.29
N GLY A 99 15.20 12.14 16.44
CA GLY A 99 13.75 12.34 16.53
C GLY A 99 12.99 11.25 15.77
N GLU A 100 12.13 11.65 14.83
CA GLU A 100 11.40 10.72 13.95
C GLU A 100 12.17 10.37 12.66
N ASP A 101 13.31 11.02 12.44
CA ASP A 101 14.06 10.91 11.20
C ASP A 101 15.24 9.94 11.33
N LEU A 102 15.57 9.27 10.22
CA LEU A 102 16.79 8.49 10.09
C LEU A 102 17.86 9.29 9.35
N LEU A 103 19.09 9.22 9.86
CA LEU A 103 20.23 9.98 9.34
C LEU A 103 21.38 9.01 9.07
N ILE A 104 21.97 9.10 7.88
CA ILE A 104 23.27 8.48 7.63
C ILE A 104 24.32 9.20 8.48
N LEU A 105 25.13 8.46 9.23
CA LEU A 105 26.13 9.05 10.12
C LEU A 105 27.11 9.95 9.36
N ASP A 106 27.66 10.93 10.08
CA ASP A 106 28.71 11.81 9.56
C ASP A 106 29.97 11.01 9.18
N ARG A 107 30.74 11.53 8.23
CA ARG A 107 31.91 10.84 7.64
C ARG A 107 32.96 10.43 8.68
N ASP A 108 33.12 11.19 9.76
CA ASP A 108 34.06 10.91 10.85
C ASP A 108 33.59 9.81 11.82
N LYS A 109 32.29 9.49 11.81
CA LYS A 109 31.67 8.47 12.67
C LYS A 109 31.41 7.15 11.94
N LEU A 110 31.43 7.17 10.61
CA LEU A 110 31.24 5.97 9.79
C LEU A 110 32.43 5.00 9.92
N PRO A 111 32.19 3.69 10.06
CA PRO A 111 33.26 2.71 9.98
C PRO A 111 33.80 2.64 8.55
N LYS A 112 35.04 2.16 8.40
CA LYS A 112 35.61 1.88 7.07
C LYS A 112 35.04 0.58 6.54
N ASP A 113 33.98 0.68 5.75
CA ASP A 113 33.23 -0.46 5.21
C ASP A 113 33.01 -0.27 3.70
N GLY A 114 33.69 -1.09 2.90
CA GLY A 114 33.64 -0.97 1.44
C GLY A 114 32.27 -1.32 0.86
N MET A 115 31.57 -2.26 1.48
CA MET A 115 30.24 -2.69 1.05
C MET A 115 29.20 -1.59 1.29
N PHE A 116 29.24 -0.95 2.46
CA PHE A 116 28.40 0.20 2.76
C PHE A 116 28.65 1.37 1.79
N GLU A 117 29.92 1.71 1.53
CA GLU A 117 30.26 2.80 0.59
C GLU A 117 29.79 2.49 -0.84
N MET A 118 29.83 1.23 -1.26
CA MET A 118 29.30 0.79 -2.55
C MET A 118 27.77 0.95 -2.64
N VAL A 119 27.02 0.55 -1.60
CA VAL A 119 25.57 0.76 -1.52
C VAL A 119 25.25 2.26 -1.53
N LEU A 120 25.97 3.05 -0.74
CA LEU A 120 25.80 4.49 -0.61
C LEU A 120 25.96 5.20 -1.97
N ASP A 121 27.00 4.87 -2.73
CA ASP A 121 27.24 5.45 -4.04
C ASP A 121 26.20 5.03 -5.08
N LEU A 122 25.76 3.76 -5.09
CA LEU A 122 24.75 3.31 -6.04
C LEU A 122 23.40 4.00 -5.81
N PHE A 123 23.00 4.18 -4.55
CA PHE A 123 21.81 4.95 -4.19
C PHE A 123 22.00 6.47 -4.31
N ASN A 124 23.23 6.93 -4.59
CA ASN A 124 23.59 8.34 -4.65
C ASN A 124 23.23 9.10 -3.36
N PHE A 125 23.49 8.47 -2.23
CA PHE A 125 23.33 9.06 -0.90
C PHE A 125 24.68 9.54 -0.35
N GLN A 126 24.65 10.34 0.72
CA GLN A 126 25.84 10.94 1.31
C GLN A 126 25.86 10.79 2.83
N ALA A 127 27.07 10.73 3.41
CA ALA A 127 27.24 10.82 4.85
C ALA A 127 26.59 12.10 5.40
N GLY A 128 25.93 12.01 6.56
CA GLY A 128 25.16 13.11 7.15
C GLY A 128 23.81 13.38 6.48
N GLN A 129 23.41 12.64 5.45
CA GLN A 129 22.13 12.83 4.77
C GLN A 129 20.96 12.31 5.62
N LYS A 130 19.90 13.11 5.69
CA LYS A 130 18.60 12.67 6.21
C LYS A 130 17.90 11.80 5.18
N LEU A 131 17.50 10.60 5.60
CA LEU A 131 16.73 9.67 4.77
C LEU A 131 15.27 10.12 4.71
N SER A 132 14.65 9.92 3.54
CA SER A 132 13.24 10.22 3.31
C SER A 132 12.53 9.03 2.68
N PRO A 133 11.31 8.69 3.15
CA PRO A 133 10.44 7.73 2.48
C PRO A 133 10.26 8.03 0.98
N MET A 134 10.27 9.31 0.59
CA MET A 134 10.02 9.75 -0.79
C MET A 134 11.24 9.63 -1.70
N THR A 135 12.41 9.31 -1.15
CA THR A 135 13.67 9.23 -1.91
C THR A 135 14.35 7.88 -1.76
N GLY A 136 13.62 6.81 -1.43
CA GLY A 136 14.15 5.45 -1.40
C GLY A 136 14.74 5.00 -0.05
N GLN A 137 14.26 5.54 1.07
CA GLN A 137 14.76 5.18 2.41
C GLN A 137 14.67 3.67 2.69
N ASN A 138 13.55 3.04 2.37
CA ASN A 138 13.33 1.63 2.73
C ASN A 138 14.20 0.73 1.87
N GLU A 139 14.20 0.99 0.57
CA GLU A 139 14.97 0.27 -0.45
C GLU A 139 16.47 0.37 -0.14
N PHE A 140 16.95 1.54 0.27
CA PHE A 140 18.35 1.72 0.69
C PHE A 140 18.68 0.87 1.92
N LEU A 141 17.84 0.90 2.95
CA LEU A 141 18.08 0.14 4.18
C LEU A 141 17.97 -1.37 3.94
N SER A 142 17.01 -1.81 3.14
CA SER A 142 16.85 -3.18 2.68
C SER A 142 18.05 -3.65 1.85
N ALA A 143 18.54 -2.82 0.92
CA ALA A 143 19.71 -3.12 0.12
C ALA A 143 20.99 -3.18 0.97
N LEU A 144 21.13 -2.32 1.97
CA LEU A 144 22.23 -2.39 2.93
C LEU A 144 22.20 -3.70 3.72
N VAL A 145 21.03 -4.10 4.22
CA VAL A 145 20.88 -5.41 4.89
C VAL A 145 21.26 -6.54 3.94
N ALA A 146 20.74 -6.55 2.71
CA ALA A 146 21.05 -7.58 1.71
C ALA A 146 22.56 -7.66 1.46
N ALA A 147 23.20 -6.51 1.24
CA ALA A 147 24.63 -6.41 0.97
C ALA A 147 25.46 -7.00 2.12
N LYS A 148 25.15 -6.64 3.36
CA LYS A 148 25.87 -7.14 4.55
C LYS A 148 25.60 -8.62 4.83
N VAL A 149 24.40 -9.12 4.55
CA VAL A 149 24.07 -10.54 4.73
C VAL A 149 24.79 -11.41 3.68
N TYR A 150 24.93 -10.92 2.45
CA TYR A 150 25.56 -11.67 1.36
C TYR A 150 27.09 -11.54 1.28
N GLU A 151 27.68 -10.54 1.95
CA GLU A 151 29.10 -10.19 1.87
C GLU A 151 30.05 -11.36 2.19
N ASP A 152 29.65 -12.27 3.07
CA ASP A 152 30.49 -13.38 3.51
C ASP A 152 30.69 -14.47 2.43
N PHE A 153 29.84 -14.51 1.39
CA PHE A 153 29.87 -15.60 0.41
C PHE A 153 29.56 -15.23 -1.04
N LEU A 154 29.06 -14.02 -1.32
CA LEU A 154 28.92 -13.51 -2.69
C LEU A 154 30.07 -12.56 -3.04
N SER A 155 30.44 -12.52 -4.33
CA SER A 155 31.40 -11.53 -4.82
C SER A 155 30.79 -10.12 -4.80
N PRO A 156 31.61 -9.06 -4.67
CA PRO A 156 31.12 -7.68 -4.76
C PRO A 156 30.33 -7.39 -6.04
N GLY A 157 30.72 -8.00 -7.16
CA GLY A 157 29.99 -7.88 -8.42
C GLY A 157 28.58 -8.47 -8.37
N LEU A 158 28.38 -9.66 -7.77
CA LEU A 158 27.03 -10.23 -7.60
C LEU A 158 26.18 -9.37 -6.66
N ILE A 159 26.77 -8.91 -5.55
CA ILE A 159 26.08 -8.05 -4.59
C ILE A 159 25.67 -6.72 -5.22
N LEU A 160 26.53 -6.12 -6.05
CA LEU A 160 26.21 -4.89 -6.78
C LEU A 160 25.00 -5.07 -7.71
N GLN A 161 24.86 -6.22 -8.37
CA GLN A 161 23.70 -6.53 -9.21
C GLN A 161 22.41 -6.63 -8.37
N ILE A 162 22.47 -7.30 -7.21
CA ILE A 162 21.34 -7.43 -6.27
C ILE A 162 20.90 -6.06 -5.76
N ILE A 163 21.85 -5.22 -5.32
CA ILE A 163 21.58 -3.86 -4.81
C ILE A 163 20.97 -3.00 -5.93
N ALA A 164 21.43 -3.13 -7.19
CA ALA A 164 20.86 -2.40 -8.32
C ALA A 164 19.38 -2.75 -8.56
N CYS A 165 19.02 -4.03 -8.46
CA CYS A 165 17.63 -4.48 -8.55
C CYS A 165 16.76 -3.90 -7.42
N ILE A 166 17.26 -3.86 -6.19
CA ILE A 166 16.55 -3.23 -5.06
C ILE A 166 16.44 -1.71 -5.25
N GLU A 167 17.47 -1.03 -5.76
CA GLU A 167 17.41 0.41 -6.05
C GLU A 167 16.32 0.74 -7.06
N ALA A 168 16.11 -0.14 -8.04
CA ALA A 168 15.10 0.05 -9.07
C ALA A 168 13.66 -0.05 -8.53
N THR A 169 13.43 -0.67 -7.37
CA THR A 169 12.09 -0.72 -6.75
C THR A 169 11.70 0.58 -6.07
N ILE A 170 12.57 1.60 -5.99
CA ILE A 170 12.18 2.93 -5.50
C ILE A 170 11.08 3.49 -6.42
N PRO A 171 9.84 3.63 -5.94
CA PRO A 171 8.71 3.78 -6.82
C PRO A 171 8.51 5.22 -7.29
N PHE A 172 7.78 5.39 -8.41
CA PHE A 172 7.20 6.65 -8.86
C PHE A 172 8.19 7.81 -9.12
N ARG A 173 9.44 7.48 -9.46
CA ARG A 173 10.46 8.48 -9.78
C ARG A 173 10.19 9.11 -11.14
N SER A 174 10.12 10.43 -11.16
CA SER A 174 10.05 11.21 -12.39
C SER A 174 11.40 11.22 -13.12
N LYS A 175 11.36 11.51 -14.42
CA LYS A 175 12.58 11.75 -15.21
C LYS A 175 13.37 12.92 -14.63
N THR A 176 14.70 12.88 -14.76
CA THR A 176 15.58 13.99 -14.36
C THR A 176 15.29 15.24 -15.21
N PRO A 177 15.78 16.43 -14.82
CA PRO A 177 15.67 17.64 -15.64
C PRO A 177 16.26 17.48 -17.05
N GLU A 178 17.24 16.59 -17.23
CA GLU A 178 17.85 16.23 -18.52
C GLU A 178 17.04 15.19 -19.31
N GLY A 179 15.89 14.76 -18.77
CA GLY A 179 14.98 13.81 -19.41
C GLY A 179 15.36 12.33 -19.24
N LEU A 180 16.31 12.00 -18.37
CA LEU A 180 16.74 10.61 -18.13
C LEU A 180 15.72 9.87 -17.25
N SER A 181 15.44 8.61 -17.59
CA SER A 181 14.65 7.71 -16.73
C SER A 181 15.46 7.24 -15.51
N SER A 182 14.77 6.71 -14.50
CA SER A 182 15.40 6.06 -13.35
C SER A 182 16.37 4.95 -13.77
N SER A 183 16.01 4.13 -14.76
CA SER A 183 16.85 3.05 -15.29
C SER A 183 18.12 3.56 -15.99
N GLU A 184 18.04 4.67 -16.74
CA GLU A 184 19.22 5.30 -17.35
C GLU A 184 20.17 5.88 -16.28
N VAL A 185 19.60 6.47 -15.23
CA VAL A 185 20.36 6.98 -14.09
C VAL A 185 21.00 5.84 -13.29
N LEU A 186 20.28 4.73 -13.10
CA LEU A 186 20.83 3.52 -12.48
C LEU A 186 21.98 2.94 -13.30
N TYR A 187 21.84 2.80 -14.62
CA TYR A 187 22.92 2.30 -15.48
C TYR A 187 24.19 3.17 -15.38
N LYS A 188 24.05 4.50 -15.38
CA LYS A 188 25.20 5.41 -15.20
C LYS A 188 25.89 5.24 -13.85
N ARG A 189 25.11 5.13 -12.77
CA ARG A 189 25.65 4.91 -11.42
C ARG A 189 26.32 3.55 -11.30
N LEU A 190 25.70 2.50 -11.86
CA LEU A 190 26.26 1.15 -11.89
C LEU A 190 27.64 1.12 -12.56
N ARG A 191 27.81 1.80 -13.70
CA ARG A 191 29.12 1.92 -14.36
C ARG A 191 30.15 2.64 -13.49
N ALA A 192 29.79 3.76 -12.90
CA ALA A 192 30.68 4.54 -12.04
C ALA A 192 31.10 3.75 -10.78
N VAL A 193 30.17 3.03 -10.17
CA VAL A 193 30.42 2.17 -9.00
C VAL A 193 31.29 0.98 -9.40
N ASN A 194 31.01 0.31 -10.52
CA ASN A 194 31.84 -0.78 -11.01
C ASN A 194 33.30 -0.35 -11.26
N GLU A 195 33.51 0.83 -11.84
CA GLU A 195 34.85 1.40 -12.03
C GLU A 195 35.54 1.74 -10.71
N LYS A 196 34.83 2.42 -9.79
CA LYS A 196 35.37 2.87 -8.50
C LYS A 196 35.76 1.71 -7.59
N TYR A 197 34.95 0.65 -7.54
CA TYR A 197 35.14 -0.48 -6.63
C TYR A 197 35.73 -1.72 -7.31
N GLN A 198 35.99 -1.65 -8.62
CA GLN A 198 36.59 -2.72 -9.41
C GLN A 198 35.83 -4.05 -9.24
N THR A 199 34.50 -4.00 -9.37
CA THR A 199 33.64 -5.18 -9.19
C THR A 199 33.66 -6.17 -10.36
N GLU A 200 34.51 -5.90 -11.36
CA GLU A 200 34.77 -6.75 -12.54
C GLU A 200 33.54 -7.05 -13.41
N LEU A 201 32.47 -6.25 -13.30
CA LEU A 201 31.30 -6.40 -14.17
C LEU A 201 31.65 -5.95 -15.58
N THR A 202 31.32 -6.78 -16.56
CA THR A 202 31.42 -6.43 -17.97
C THR A 202 30.28 -5.47 -18.36
N GLU A 203 30.42 -4.75 -19.46
CA GLU A 203 29.34 -3.91 -20.00
C GLU A 203 28.07 -4.73 -20.30
N GLU A 204 28.21 -5.96 -20.78
CA GLU A 204 27.08 -6.87 -21.01
C GLU A 204 26.37 -7.23 -19.71
N THR A 205 27.12 -7.61 -18.68
CA THR A 205 26.56 -7.91 -17.35
C THR A 205 25.87 -6.71 -16.73
N MET A 206 26.45 -5.51 -16.86
CA MET A 206 25.82 -4.27 -16.36
C MET A 206 24.52 -3.95 -17.09
N LEU A 207 24.42 -4.24 -18.40
CA LEU A 207 23.17 -4.07 -19.13
C LEU A 207 22.11 -5.07 -18.68
N GLU A 208 22.49 -6.35 -18.55
CA GLU A 208 21.56 -7.38 -18.06
C GLU A 208 21.08 -7.05 -16.64
N THR A 209 21.97 -6.53 -15.77
CA THR A 209 21.60 -6.08 -14.43
C THR A 209 20.47 -5.05 -14.47
N VAL A 210 20.54 -4.08 -15.38
CA VAL A 210 19.49 -3.05 -15.50
C VAL A 210 18.22 -3.64 -16.12
N TYR A 211 18.33 -4.64 -17.01
CA TYR A 211 17.17 -5.38 -17.50
C TYR A 211 16.48 -6.16 -16.37
N SER A 212 17.22 -6.90 -15.56
CA SER A 212 16.72 -7.60 -14.36
C SER A 212 16.07 -6.63 -13.38
N SER A 213 16.71 -5.47 -13.18
CA SER A 213 16.20 -4.39 -12.32
C SER A 213 14.84 -3.87 -12.80
N VAL A 214 14.68 -3.63 -14.11
CA VAL A 214 13.41 -3.18 -14.71
C VAL A 214 12.33 -4.27 -14.63
N ARG A 215 12.68 -5.53 -14.91
CA ARG A 215 11.73 -6.66 -14.80
C ARG A 215 11.24 -6.86 -13.38
N MET A 216 12.13 -6.75 -12.40
CA MET A 216 11.78 -6.84 -10.98
C MET A 216 10.92 -5.65 -10.53
N SER A 217 11.35 -4.41 -10.80
CA SER A 217 10.58 -3.21 -10.40
C SER A 217 9.19 -3.18 -11.02
N ASN A 218 9.05 -3.60 -12.29
CA ASN A 218 7.74 -3.68 -12.94
C ASN A 218 6.83 -4.77 -12.35
N ARG A 219 7.39 -5.87 -11.82
CA ARG A 219 6.61 -6.90 -11.12
C ARG A 219 6.16 -6.45 -9.74
N ASP A 220 7.02 -5.73 -9.02
CA ASP A 220 6.70 -5.12 -7.73
C ASP A 220 5.42 -4.26 -7.80
N VAL A 221 5.36 -3.35 -8.78
CA VAL A 221 4.16 -2.54 -9.04
C VAL A 221 3.17 -3.19 -10.01
N GLY A 222 3.32 -4.48 -10.34
CA GLY A 222 2.57 -5.15 -11.40
C GLY A 222 1.05 -5.15 -11.19
N SER A 223 0.61 -5.01 -9.93
CA SER A 223 -0.81 -4.93 -9.57
C SER A 223 -1.56 -3.76 -10.22
N PHE A 224 -0.86 -2.67 -10.56
CA PHE A 224 -1.44 -1.53 -11.28
C PHE A 224 -1.94 -1.91 -12.68
N ALA A 225 -1.34 -2.91 -13.34
CA ALA A 225 -1.70 -3.34 -14.69
C ALA A 225 -2.53 -4.64 -14.74
N TYR A 226 -3.15 -5.04 -13.62
CA TYR A 226 -4.07 -6.18 -13.65
C TYR A 226 -5.25 -5.95 -14.59
N GLU A 227 -5.71 -7.02 -15.25
CA GLU A 227 -6.85 -6.93 -16.18
C GLU A 227 -8.16 -6.57 -15.49
N SER A 228 -8.29 -6.95 -14.21
CA SER A 228 -9.46 -6.67 -13.38
C SER A 228 -9.19 -5.50 -12.45
N ALA A 229 -9.94 -4.42 -12.63
CA ALA A 229 -9.89 -3.28 -11.71
C ALA A 229 -10.30 -3.67 -10.27
N ALA A 230 -11.16 -4.69 -10.10
CA ALA A 230 -11.50 -5.22 -8.79
C ALA A 230 -10.27 -5.79 -8.07
N ARG A 231 -9.41 -6.51 -8.80
CA ARG A 231 -8.16 -7.09 -8.27
C ARG A 231 -7.12 -6.02 -7.97
N PHE A 232 -7.02 -4.99 -8.82
CA PHE A 232 -6.20 -3.80 -8.55
C PHE A 232 -6.63 -3.10 -7.25
N LEU A 233 -7.94 -2.94 -7.04
CA LEU A 233 -8.48 -2.33 -5.82
C LEU A 233 -8.25 -3.20 -4.57
N ASP A 234 -8.21 -4.53 -4.68
CA ASP A 234 -7.83 -5.38 -3.54
C ASP A 234 -6.43 -5.02 -3.03
N GLY A 235 -5.44 -4.88 -3.93
CA GLY A 235 -4.08 -4.45 -3.58
C GLY A 235 -4.06 -3.06 -2.97
N THR A 236 -4.81 -2.12 -3.56
CA THR A 236 -4.97 -0.76 -3.03
C THR A 236 -5.56 -0.76 -1.61
N TRP A 237 -6.53 -1.64 -1.33
CA TRP A 237 -7.11 -1.77 0.01
C TRP A 237 -6.15 -2.43 1.01
N ASN A 238 -5.31 -3.36 0.58
CA ASN A 238 -4.30 -3.94 1.46
C ASN A 238 -3.27 -2.91 1.95
N LEU A 239 -3.04 -1.82 1.20
CA LEU A 239 -2.13 -0.73 1.61
C LEU A 239 -2.71 0.18 2.70
N LEU A 240 -4.04 0.31 2.81
CA LEU A 240 -4.68 1.22 3.76
C LEU A 240 -4.26 0.97 5.23
N PRO A 241 -4.36 -0.25 5.79
CA PRO A 241 -4.01 -0.51 7.18
C PRO A 241 -2.51 -0.34 7.47
N GLU A 242 -1.63 -0.51 6.48
CA GLU A 242 -0.18 -0.43 6.65
C GLU A 242 0.29 0.98 7.05
N THR A 243 -0.44 2.02 6.62
CA THR A 243 -0.11 3.43 6.97
C THR A 243 -1.16 4.08 7.86
N ASN A 244 -2.24 3.36 8.20
CA ASN A 244 -3.38 3.83 9.00
C ASN A 244 -3.74 2.78 10.07
N HIS A 245 -2.88 2.64 11.07
CA HIS A 245 -2.90 1.55 12.04
C HIS A 245 -4.19 1.44 12.87
N HIS A 246 -4.96 2.54 12.98
CA HIS A 246 -6.27 2.53 13.63
C HIS A 246 -7.26 1.57 12.95
N LEU A 247 -7.07 1.26 11.65
CA LEU A 247 -7.95 0.35 10.90
C LEU A 247 -7.84 -1.11 11.35
N LYS A 248 -6.79 -1.49 12.09
CA LYS A 248 -6.63 -2.86 12.60
C LYS A 248 -7.78 -3.29 13.50
N ASN A 249 -8.36 -2.34 14.24
CA ASN A 249 -9.50 -2.58 15.12
C ASN A 249 -10.77 -2.09 14.43
N SER A 250 -11.40 -3.00 13.67
CA SER A 250 -12.50 -2.71 12.75
C SER A 250 -13.70 -1.97 13.36
N ASN A 251 -13.94 -2.12 14.66
CA ASN A 251 -15.08 -1.52 15.36
C ASN A 251 -14.73 -0.25 16.15
N SER A 252 -13.46 0.15 16.25
CA SER A 252 -13.04 1.28 17.11
C SER A 252 -12.60 2.53 16.37
N TYR A 253 -12.26 2.45 15.08
CA TYR A 253 -11.83 3.63 14.35
C TYR A 253 -13.01 4.57 14.09
N THR A 254 -12.73 5.87 14.13
CA THR A 254 -13.73 6.93 13.92
C THR A 254 -14.02 7.17 12.45
N VAL A 255 -15.18 7.77 12.15
CA VAL A 255 -15.54 8.21 10.80
C VAL A 255 -14.44 9.11 10.20
N SER A 256 -13.91 10.03 11.01
CA SER A 256 -12.83 10.94 10.63
C SER A 256 -11.51 10.22 10.32
N GLN A 257 -11.15 9.21 11.10
CA GLN A 257 -9.96 8.39 10.86
C GLN A 257 -10.06 7.59 9.56
N TYR A 258 -11.22 7.01 9.25
CA TYR A 258 -11.43 6.29 7.99
C TYR A 258 -11.44 7.24 6.78
N ARG A 259 -12.14 8.39 6.90
CA ARG A 259 -12.12 9.43 5.87
C ARG A 259 -10.69 9.92 5.61
N THR A 260 -9.87 10.09 6.63
CA THR A 260 -8.45 10.47 6.48
C THR A 260 -7.66 9.42 5.70
N ALA A 261 -7.87 8.14 5.98
CA ALA A 261 -7.22 7.05 5.26
C ALA A 261 -7.60 7.06 3.77
N LEU A 262 -8.90 7.18 3.46
CA LEU A 262 -9.39 7.29 2.08
C LEU A 262 -8.91 8.57 1.38
N GLN A 263 -8.86 9.70 2.07
CA GLN A 263 -8.37 10.96 1.53
C GLN A 263 -6.89 10.89 1.14
N LYS A 264 -6.05 10.26 1.97
CA LYS A 264 -4.64 10.04 1.65
C LYS A 264 -4.47 9.15 0.41
N MET A 265 -5.24 8.05 0.34
CA MET A 265 -5.22 7.14 -0.80
C MET A 265 -5.74 7.80 -2.09
N GLU A 266 -6.79 8.61 -1.99
CA GLU A 266 -7.30 9.41 -3.11
C GLU A 266 -6.25 10.42 -3.58
N GLY A 267 -5.57 11.11 -2.67
CA GLY A 267 -4.48 12.02 -3.00
C GLY A 267 -3.32 11.31 -3.72
N PHE A 268 -2.91 10.14 -3.22
CA PHE A 268 -1.91 9.29 -3.85
C PHE A 268 -2.31 8.86 -5.28
N MET A 269 -3.53 8.36 -5.47
CA MET A 269 -4.02 7.92 -6.79
C MET A 269 -4.09 9.07 -7.83
N ASN A 270 -4.36 10.29 -7.38
CA ASN A 270 -4.37 11.47 -8.25
C ASN A 270 -2.97 12.03 -8.54
N PHE A 271 -1.98 11.75 -7.70
CA PHE A 271 -0.59 12.10 -7.95
C PHE A 271 0.05 11.20 -9.01
N LEU A 272 -0.28 9.91 -9.01
CA LEU A 272 0.29 8.93 -9.91
C LEU A 272 0.00 9.23 -11.39
N LYS A 273 0.93 8.82 -12.25
CA LYS A 273 0.77 8.75 -13.70
C LYS A 273 1.27 7.38 -14.19
N PRO A 274 0.67 6.77 -15.22
CA PRO A 274 1.14 5.49 -15.75
C PRO A 274 2.65 5.45 -16.04
N GLU A 275 3.20 6.54 -16.57
CA GLU A 275 4.58 6.63 -17.04
C GLU A 275 5.62 6.68 -15.91
N ILE A 276 5.19 6.91 -14.66
CA ILE A 276 6.07 6.83 -13.48
C ILE A 276 5.89 5.52 -12.72
N ILE A 277 4.88 4.70 -13.07
CA ILE A 277 4.64 3.38 -12.47
C ILE A 277 5.54 2.35 -13.13
N PHE A 278 5.44 2.20 -14.46
CA PHE A 278 6.22 1.21 -15.19
C PHE A 278 7.45 1.81 -15.84
N HIS A 279 8.53 1.04 -15.87
CA HIS A 279 9.81 1.43 -16.41
C HIS A 279 10.14 0.64 -17.68
N GLU A 280 10.86 1.30 -18.57
CA GLU A 280 11.48 0.69 -19.74
C GLU A 280 12.96 1.11 -19.80
N PHE A 281 13.80 0.20 -20.30
CA PHE A 281 15.19 0.48 -20.58
C PHE A 281 15.60 -0.26 -21.86
N ARG A 282 15.97 0.49 -22.90
CA ARG A 282 16.43 -0.05 -24.19
C ARG A 282 15.51 -1.16 -24.76
N ASN A 283 14.20 -0.89 -24.79
CA ASN A 283 13.16 -1.82 -25.27
C ASN A 283 13.02 -3.09 -24.42
N VAL A 284 13.32 -3.01 -23.11
CA VAL A 284 12.94 -4.00 -22.11
C VAL A 284 12.02 -3.32 -21.08
N PRO A 285 10.76 -3.76 -20.89
CA PRO A 285 10.07 -4.76 -21.72
C PRO A 285 9.89 -4.27 -23.17
N GLU A 286 9.50 -5.16 -24.09
CA GLU A 286 9.27 -4.77 -25.48
C GLU A 286 8.21 -3.66 -25.56
N SER A 287 8.35 -2.75 -26.52
CA SER A 287 7.47 -1.58 -26.65
C SER A 287 5.97 -1.93 -26.60
N THR A 288 5.55 -3.04 -27.20
CA THR A 288 4.14 -3.49 -27.18
C THR A 288 3.68 -3.93 -25.79
N GLU A 289 4.53 -4.62 -25.03
CA GLU A 289 4.26 -5.01 -23.65
C GLU A 289 4.24 -3.78 -22.74
N TYR A 290 5.19 -2.87 -22.91
CA TYR A 290 5.22 -1.61 -22.17
C TYR A 290 3.94 -0.80 -22.38
N GLN A 291 3.50 -0.62 -23.64
CA GLN A 291 2.24 0.09 -23.92
C GLN A 291 1.03 -0.60 -23.27
N LEU A 292 0.98 -1.94 -23.26
CA LEU A 292 -0.09 -2.68 -22.58
C LEU A 292 -0.11 -2.41 -21.06
N LEU A 293 1.06 -2.33 -20.42
CA LEU A 293 1.17 -1.98 -18.99
C LEU A 293 0.65 -0.55 -18.73
N ILE A 294 1.02 0.39 -19.60
CA ILE A 294 0.56 1.79 -19.53
C ILE A 294 -0.95 1.91 -19.73
N GLU A 295 -1.51 1.27 -20.75
CA GLU A 295 -2.96 1.31 -21.02
C GLU A 295 -3.78 0.69 -19.88
N ARG A 296 -3.35 -0.47 -19.36
CA ARG A 296 -4.03 -1.16 -18.26
C ARG A 296 -3.96 -0.35 -16.96
N SER A 297 -2.80 0.21 -16.63
CA SER A 297 -2.68 1.06 -15.45
C SER A 297 -3.47 2.34 -15.56
N GLN A 298 -3.48 3.00 -16.72
CA GLN A 298 -4.32 4.17 -16.95
C GLN A 298 -5.80 3.86 -16.69
N ARG A 299 -6.31 2.77 -17.25
CA ARG A 299 -7.69 2.31 -16.99
C ARG A 299 -7.93 2.07 -15.50
N ASN A 300 -7.07 1.29 -14.85
CA ASN A 300 -7.24 0.93 -13.44
C ASN A 300 -7.17 2.16 -12.53
N MET A 301 -6.29 3.11 -12.82
CA MET A 301 -6.19 4.37 -12.11
C MET A 301 -7.44 5.22 -12.29
N ASP A 302 -8.02 5.30 -13.49
CA ASP A 302 -9.26 6.04 -13.72
C ASP A 302 -10.45 5.41 -12.98
N VAL A 303 -10.54 4.08 -12.98
CA VAL A 303 -11.51 3.34 -12.15
C VAL A 303 -11.27 3.63 -10.67
N GLY A 304 -10.02 3.54 -10.22
CA GLY A 304 -9.62 3.79 -8.84
C GLY A 304 -9.93 5.20 -8.36
N ARG A 305 -9.65 6.23 -9.18
CA ARG A 305 -9.93 7.64 -8.88
C ARG A 305 -11.43 7.87 -8.69
N LEU A 306 -12.26 7.37 -9.62
CA LEU A 306 -13.71 7.55 -9.53
C LEU A 306 -14.30 6.73 -8.37
N TYR A 307 -13.84 5.50 -8.16
CA TYR A 307 -14.27 4.65 -7.04
C TYR A 307 -13.91 5.27 -5.68
N LEU A 308 -12.64 5.66 -5.48
CA LEU A 308 -12.16 6.31 -4.26
C LEU A 308 -12.84 7.66 -4.04
N GLY A 309 -12.99 8.48 -5.08
CA GLY A 309 -13.69 9.78 -4.99
C GLY A 309 -15.15 9.62 -4.56
N THR A 310 -15.83 8.59 -5.05
CA THR A 310 -17.22 8.26 -4.66
C THR A 310 -17.29 7.78 -3.20
N LYS A 311 -16.42 6.85 -2.79
CA LYS A 311 -16.37 6.40 -1.38
C LYS A 311 -15.99 7.56 -0.45
N LEU A 312 -15.05 8.41 -0.85
CA LEU A 312 -14.60 9.57 -0.09
C LEU A 312 -15.75 10.57 0.14
N LEU A 313 -16.58 10.82 -0.87
CA LEU A 313 -17.77 11.66 -0.71
C LEU A 313 -18.77 11.04 0.27
N SER A 314 -19.04 9.73 0.16
CA SER A 314 -20.00 9.07 1.05
C SER A 314 -19.54 9.08 2.51
N ILE A 315 -18.24 8.93 2.79
CA ILE A 315 -17.73 9.04 4.16
C ILE A 315 -17.68 10.51 4.63
N ALA A 316 -17.46 11.48 3.73
CA ALA A 316 -17.56 12.90 4.06
C ALA A 316 -18.96 13.28 4.54
N PHE A 317 -19.98 12.75 3.86
CA PHE A 317 -21.38 12.91 4.22
C PHE A 317 -21.66 12.33 5.61
N LEU A 318 -21.19 11.11 5.90
CA LEU A 318 -21.30 10.51 7.23
C LEU A 318 -20.52 11.28 8.31
N GLU A 319 -19.34 11.83 7.98
CA GLU A 319 -18.57 12.65 8.91
C GLU A 319 -19.33 13.93 9.26
N ALA A 320 -19.88 14.63 8.26
CA ALA A 320 -20.67 15.83 8.48
C ALA A 320 -21.95 15.58 9.30
N LEU A 321 -22.61 14.43 9.11
CA LEU A 321 -23.72 14.00 9.96
C LEU A 321 -23.26 13.67 11.39
N SER A 322 -22.14 12.97 11.54
CA SER A 322 -21.62 12.61 12.87
C SER A 322 -21.34 13.86 13.71
N LEU A 323 -20.84 14.93 13.09
CA LEU A 323 -20.56 16.20 13.74
C LEU A 323 -21.79 16.90 14.34
N GLN A 324 -23.01 16.52 13.96
CA GLN A 324 -24.24 17.05 14.55
C GLN A 324 -24.46 16.56 15.99
N PHE A 325 -23.83 15.46 16.40
CA PHE A 325 -23.99 14.89 17.73
C PHE A 325 -22.68 14.43 18.39
N GLY A 326 -21.54 14.44 17.69
CA GLY A 326 -20.22 14.27 18.29
C GLY A 326 -19.04 14.34 17.31
N LYS A 327 -17.83 14.64 17.81
CA LYS A 327 -16.63 14.81 16.95
C LYS A 327 -15.85 13.52 16.68
N ASN A 328 -15.83 12.58 17.62
CA ASN A 328 -15.02 11.36 17.55
C ASN A 328 -15.91 10.12 17.60
N ILE A 329 -16.84 10.04 16.66
CA ILE A 329 -17.81 8.95 16.60
C ILE A 329 -17.18 7.74 15.89
N PRO A 330 -17.15 6.55 16.51
CA PRO A 330 -16.77 5.31 15.83
C PRO A 330 -17.61 5.10 14.57
N ILE A 331 -17.02 4.63 13.47
CA ILE A 331 -17.80 4.38 12.24
C ILE A 331 -18.93 3.38 12.49
N SER A 332 -18.68 2.42 13.38
CA SER A 332 -19.64 1.41 13.80
C SER A 332 -20.87 2.01 14.45
N THR A 333 -20.78 3.24 14.98
CA THR A 333 -21.94 3.98 15.49
C THR A 333 -22.86 4.45 14.37
N MET A 334 -22.29 4.89 13.25
CA MET A 334 -23.03 5.38 12.09
C MET A 334 -23.55 4.25 11.20
N MET A 335 -22.76 3.19 11.03
CA MET A 335 -23.02 2.16 10.02
C MET A 335 -23.53 0.84 10.60
N GLY A 336 -23.31 0.57 11.88
CA GLY A 336 -23.46 -0.78 12.44
C GLY A 336 -22.11 -1.45 12.66
N GLU A 337 -22.08 -2.48 13.49
CA GLU A 337 -20.86 -3.25 13.71
C GLU A 337 -20.55 -4.14 12.51
N MET A 338 -19.26 -4.33 12.22
CA MET A 338 -18.84 -5.31 11.24
C MET A 338 -19.25 -6.70 11.72
N ARG A 339 -19.95 -7.46 10.85
CA ARG A 339 -20.48 -8.77 11.23
C ARG A 339 -19.35 -9.73 11.61
N THR A 340 -19.29 -10.13 12.87
CA THR A 340 -18.56 -11.32 13.34
C THR A 340 -19.55 -12.47 13.51
N GLU A 341 -19.07 -13.72 13.47
CA GLU A 341 -19.92 -14.89 13.76
C GLU A 341 -20.67 -14.68 15.09
N GLY A 342 -22.01 -14.72 15.03
CA GLY A 342 -22.90 -14.50 16.19
C GLY A 342 -23.36 -13.06 16.45
N SER A 343 -22.91 -12.06 15.67
CA SER A 343 -23.39 -10.68 15.81
C SER A 343 -24.81 -10.50 15.25
N VAL A 344 -25.74 -10.05 16.10
CA VAL A 344 -27.13 -9.74 15.75
C VAL A 344 -27.31 -8.23 15.91
N GLY A 345 -27.18 -7.49 14.82
CA GLY A 345 -27.28 -6.03 14.83
C GLY A 345 -27.84 -5.49 13.51
N VAL A 346 -28.65 -4.45 13.60
CA VAL A 346 -29.10 -3.68 12.44
C VAL A 346 -27.93 -2.88 11.91
N VAL A 347 -27.73 -2.88 10.60
CA VAL A 347 -26.69 -2.12 9.90
C VAL A 347 -27.34 -1.17 8.90
N LEU A 348 -26.74 0.00 8.71
CA LEU A 348 -27.30 1.08 7.88
C LEU A 348 -27.50 0.62 6.44
N GLU A 349 -26.59 -0.22 5.93
CA GLU A 349 -26.61 -0.69 4.55
C GLU A 349 -27.87 -1.49 4.22
N GLU A 350 -28.44 -2.22 5.19
CA GLU A 350 -29.65 -3.02 5.02
C GLU A 350 -30.93 -2.17 5.10
N LEU A 351 -30.84 -0.97 5.65
CA LEU A 351 -31.96 -0.04 5.79
C LEU A 351 -32.15 0.87 4.56
N LEU A 352 -31.12 1.00 3.72
CA LEU A 352 -31.17 1.86 2.53
C LEU A 352 -32.18 1.31 1.50
N PRO A 353 -33.14 2.13 1.03
CA PRO A 353 -34.16 1.68 0.09
C PRO A 353 -33.59 1.53 -1.34
N PRO A 354 -34.23 0.71 -2.19
CA PRO A 354 -33.97 0.77 -3.62
C PRO A 354 -34.31 2.16 -4.17
N VAL A 355 -33.48 2.67 -5.08
CA VAL A 355 -33.70 3.97 -5.72
C VAL A 355 -34.73 3.83 -6.85
N THR A 356 -35.78 4.67 -6.79
CA THR A 356 -36.77 4.76 -7.87
C THR A 356 -36.18 5.54 -9.03
N ASN A 357 -36.18 4.97 -10.24
CA ASN A 357 -35.56 5.55 -11.44
C ASN A 357 -34.06 5.87 -11.26
N PRO A 358 -33.20 4.85 -11.08
CA PRO A 358 -31.77 5.07 -10.83
C PRO A 358 -31.09 5.77 -12.02
N HIS A 359 -30.24 6.75 -11.71
CA HIS A 359 -29.31 7.34 -12.67
C HIS A 359 -28.48 6.25 -13.35
N GLN A 360 -28.40 6.32 -14.67
CA GLN A 360 -27.63 5.37 -15.48
C GLN A 360 -26.21 5.88 -15.68
N PRO A 361 -25.19 4.99 -15.71
CA PRO A 361 -23.83 5.38 -16.04
C PRO A 361 -23.76 5.93 -17.46
N GLY A 362 -23.05 7.04 -17.65
CA GLY A 362 -22.91 7.72 -18.93
C GLY A 362 -21.87 7.09 -19.87
N ASN A 363 -20.96 6.26 -19.34
CA ASN A 363 -19.88 5.63 -20.12
C ASN A 363 -19.43 4.29 -19.49
N GLY A 364 -18.46 3.62 -20.15
CA GLY A 364 -17.92 2.33 -19.72
C GLY A 364 -17.23 2.37 -18.35
N LEU A 365 -16.48 3.44 -18.06
CA LEU A 365 -15.80 3.65 -16.78
C LEU A 365 -16.81 3.74 -15.63
N GLU A 366 -17.86 4.55 -15.78
CA GLU A 366 -18.92 4.71 -14.78
C GLU A 366 -19.69 3.41 -14.55
N LYS A 367 -19.94 2.65 -15.62
CA LYS A 367 -20.59 1.34 -15.53
C LYS A 367 -19.75 0.35 -14.72
N GLU A 368 -18.44 0.33 -14.96
CA GLU A 368 -17.50 -0.50 -14.21
C GLU A 368 -17.45 -0.10 -12.74
N VAL A 369 -17.32 1.20 -12.44
CA VAL A 369 -17.30 1.71 -11.06
C VAL A 369 -18.62 1.43 -10.34
N LEU A 370 -19.77 1.66 -10.97
CA LEU A 370 -21.07 1.33 -10.36
C LEU A 370 -21.16 -0.16 -10.03
N THR A 371 -20.69 -1.03 -10.93
CA THR A 371 -20.63 -2.48 -10.68
C THR A 371 -19.75 -2.82 -9.48
N LEU A 372 -18.59 -2.16 -9.35
CA LEU A 372 -17.67 -2.34 -8.22
C LEU A 372 -18.27 -1.83 -6.90
N LEU A 373 -19.01 -0.72 -6.91
CA LEU A 373 -19.69 -0.22 -5.72
C LEU A 373 -20.79 -1.18 -5.27
N GLU A 374 -21.53 -1.78 -6.21
CA GLU A 374 -22.63 -2.72 -5.92
C GLU A 374 -22.14 -4.09 -5.45
N LYS A 375 -21.24 -4.70 -6.22
CA LYS A 375 -20.81 -6.10 -6.04
C LYS A 375 -19.56 -6.22 -5.16
N GLY A 376 -18.76 -5.17 -5.13
CA GLY A 376 -17.53 -5.10 -4.36
C GLY A 376 -16.27 -5.54 -5.09
N ARG A 377 -15.15 -5.39 -4.37
CA ARG A 377 -13.83 -5.94 -4.74
C ARG A 377 -13.82 -7.48 -4.64
N LEU A 378 -12.76 -8.16 -5.07
CA LEU A 378 -12.74 -9.63 -5.07
C LEU A 378 -12.46 -10.20 -3.69
N LYS A 379 -11.69 -9.49 -2.85
CA LYS A 379 -11.36 -9.91 -1.49
C LYS A 379 -12.10 -9.06 -0.46
N ASP A 380 -12.48 -9.71 0.63
CA ASP A 380 -12.99 -9.04 1.81
C ASP A 380 -11.83 -8.44 2.62
N SER A 381 -12.08 -7.30 3.27
CA SER A 381 -11.14 -6.69 4.21
C SER A 381 -11.72 -6.81 5.62
N SER A 382 -10.90 -7.11 6.62
CA SER A 382 -11.39 -7.25 8.01
C SER A 382 -11.96 -5.96 8.61
N TYR A 383 -11.65 -4.81 8.00
CA TYR A 383 -11.96 -3.47 8.50
C TYR A 383 -12.91 -2.66 7.59
N ASP A 384 -13.28 -3.15 6.41
CA ASP A 384 -14.15 -2.46 5.44
C ASP A 384 -14.99 -3.47 4.65
N LEU A 385 -16.21 -3.06 4.26
CA LEU A 385 -17.04 -3.87 3.36
C LEU A 385 -16.45 -3.87 1.94
N LYS A 386 -16.48 -5.04 1.28
CA LYS A 386 -15.98 -5.14 -0.10
C LYS A 386 -16.80 -4.31 -1.09
N ASN A 387 -18.11 -4.22 -0.88
CA ASN A 387 -19.01 -3.35 -1.63
C ASN A 387 -19.22 -2.02 -0.89
N SER A 388 -19.99 -1.11 -1.46
CA SER A 388 -20.19 0.24 -0.89
C SER A 388 -21.64 0.66 -1.05
N PRO A 389 -22.54 0.16 -0.18
CA PRO A 389 -23.99 0.36 -0.34
C PRO A 389 -24.42 1.83 -0.26
N LEU A 390 -23.87 2.62 0.67
CA LEU A 390 -24.17 4.05 0.74
C LEU A 390 -23.70 4.80 -0.52
N SER A 391 -22.48 4.53 -0.99
CA SER A 391 -21.95 5.09 -2.22
C SER A 391 -22.79 4.68 -3.44
N THR A 392 -23.25 3.44 -3.49
CA THR A 392 -24.15 2.91 -4.54
C THR A 392 -25.48 3.65 -4.54
N PHE A 393 -26.10 3.81 -3.37
CA PHE A 393 -27.35 4.54 -3.20
C PHE A 393 -27.19 6.00 -3.68
N MET A 394 -26.12 6.67 -3.28
CA MET A 394 -25.82 8.04 -3.69
C MET A 394 -25.64 8.14 -5.21
N VAL A 395 -24.81 7.30 -5.83
CA VAL A 395 -24.62 7.31 -7.29
C VAL A 395 -25.93 7.06 -8.03
N LYS A 396 -26.75 6.10 -7.58
CA LYS A 396 -28.05 5.83 -8.22
C LYS A 396 -29.04 6.98 -8.06
N SER A 397 -28.94 7.76 -6.98
CA SER A 397 -29.88 8.84 -6.69
C SER A 397 -29.54 10.15 -7.38
N MET A 398 -28.26 10.45 -7.61
CA MET A 398 -27.82 11.75 -8.16
C MET A 398 -26.83 11.68 -9.33
N GLY A 399 -26.35 10.49 -9.70
CA GLY A 399 -25.43 10.29 -10.82
C GLY A 399 -23.97 10.69 -10.53
N PHE A 400 -23.05 10.28 -11.41
CA PHE A 400 -21.61 10.51 -11.23
C PHE A 400 -21.18 11.96 -11.40
N ASP A 401 -21.88 12.77 -12.19
CA ASP A 401 -21.55 14.18 -12.36
C ASP A 401 -21.71 14.95 -11.04
N GLN A 402 -22.84 14.76 -10.36
CA GLN A 402 -23.08 15.34 -9.04
C GLN A 402 -22.09 14.82 -8.00
N ILE A 403 -21.72 13.54 -8.05
CA ILE A 403 -20.69 12.96 -7.18
C ILE A 403 -19.37 13.72 -7.35
N ARG A 404 -18.90 13.92 -8.59
CA ARG A 404 -17.63 14.64 -8.85
C ARG A 404 -17.65 16.06 -8.32
N GLU A 405 -18.74 16.79 -8.55
CA GLU A 405 -18.92 18.16 -8.05
C GLU A 405 -18.89 18.21 -6.52
N LEU A 406 -19.64 17.33 -5.86
CA LEU A 406 -19.69 17.28 -4.39
C LEU A 406 -18.40 16.75 -3.77
N THR A 407 -17.62 15.91 -4.46
CA THR A 407 -16.29 15.50 -3.98
C THR A 407 -15.35 16.70 -3.88
N LEU A 408 -15.45 17.70 -4.76
CA LEU A 408 -14.69 18.95 -4.63
C LEU A 408 -15.11 19.74 -3.38
N GLN A 409 -16.41 19.79 -3.09
CA GLN A 409 -16.95 20.44 -1.89
C GLN A 409 -16.57 19.70 -0.61
N ALA A 410 -16.50 18.36 -0.66
CA ALA A 410 -15.99 17.54 0.44
C ALA A 410 -14.54 17.92 0.79
N LYS A 411 -13.70 18.20 -0.22
CA LYS A 411 -12.32 18.67 0.02
C LYS A 411 -12.27 20.04 0.71
N ALA A 412 -13.19 20.97 0.40
CA ALA A 412 -13.32 22.23 1.13
C ALA A 412 -13.79 22.02 2.58
N PHE A 413 -14.74 21.09 2.79
CA PHE A 413 -15.18 20.66 4.12
C PHE A 413 -14.01 20.09 4.95
N PHE A 414 -13.16 19.23 4.38
CA PHE A 414 -12.00 18.67 5.09
C PHE A 414 -10.97 19.72 5.51
N LYS A 415 -10.88 20.83 4.75
CA LYS A 415 -10.00 21.97 5.09
C LYS A 415 -10.62 22.92 6.12
N GLY A 416 -11.86 22.70 6.52
CA GLY A 416 -12.61 23.60 7.40
C GLY A 416 -13.11 24.88 6.72
N GLU A 417 -13.03 24.95 5.40
CA GLU A 417 -13.50 26.09 4.59
C GLU A 417 -15.03 26.08 4.44
N LEU A 418 -15.65 24.91 4.64
CA LEU A 418 -17.10 24.70 4.59
C LEU A 418 -17.57 24.04 5.90
N LYS A 419 -18.64 24.55 6.52
CA LYS A 419 -19.21 23.94 7.73
C LYS A 419 -19.98 22.67 7.39
N ALA A 420 -20.09 21.75 8.34
CA ALA A 420 -20.82 20.50 8.15
C ALA A 420 -22.29 20.69 7.72
N SER A 421 -23.01 21.65 8.33
CA SER A 421 -24.40 21.98 7.95
C SER A 421 -24.50 22.47 6.51
N ASP A 422 -23.56 23.33 6.11
CA ASP A 422 -23.56 23.97 4.80
C ASP A 422 -23.17 22.95 3.73
N PHE A 423 -22.25 22.04 4.04
CA PHE A 423 -21.90 20.90 3.19
C PHE A 423 -23.08 19.95 2.98
N LEU A 424 -23.79 19.57 4.04
CA LEU A 424 -24.98 18.70 3.94
C LEU A 424 -26.10 19.35 3.11
N ALA A 425 -26.25 20.67 3.18
CA ALA A 425 -27.25 21.41 2.40
C ALA A 425 -27.00 21.41 0.88
N LEU A 426 -25.81 20.99 0.42
CA LEU A 426 -25.49 20.85 -1.00
C LEU A 426 -26.05 19.55 -1.62
N PHE A 427 -26.42 18.56 -0.80
CA PHE A 427 -26.97 17.30 -1.28
C PHE A 427 -28.45 17.46 -1.66
N PRO A 428 -28.95 16.69 -2.65
CA PRO A 428 -30.38 16.60 -2.90
C PRO A 428 -31.17 16.29 -1.62
N SER A 429 -32.26 17.01 -1.41
CA SER A 429 -33.00 16.96 -0.14
C SER A 429 -33.56 15.57 0.16
N ASP A 430 -33.96 14.84 -0.87
CA ASP A 430 -34.43 13.46 -0.80
C ASP A 430 -33.31 12.49 -0.36
N VAL A 431 -32.11 12.60 -0.92
CA VAL A 431 -30.94 11.81 -0.51
C VAL A 431 -30.60 12.08 0.95
N LEU A 432 -30.53 13.35 1.34
CA LEU A 432 -30.24 13.74 2.72
C LEU A 432 -31.30 13.20 3.70
N GLN A 433 -32.57 13.40 3.37
CA GLN A 433 -33.69 12.97 4.20
C GLN A 433 -33.70 11.44 4.39
N ILE A 434 -33.58 10.67 3.29
CA ILE A 434 -33.59 9.20 3.35
C ILE A 434 -32.48 8.70 4.26
N VAL A 435 -31.24 9.17 4.10
CA VAL A 435 -30.13 8.67 4.92
C VAL A 435 -30.29 9.06 6.39
N ILE A 436 -30.77 10.27 6.69
CA ILE A 436 -31.06 10.69 8.07
C ILE A 436 -32.16 9.80 8.68
N GLU A 437 -33.25 9.55 7.97
CA GLU A 437 -34.32 8.67 8.44
C GLU A 437 -33.80 7.26 8.75
N LYS A 438 -32.93 6.69 7.90
CA LYS A 438 -32.34 5.36 8.13
C LYS A 438 -31.33 5.32 9.26
N LEU A 439 -30.59 6.40 9.48
CA LEU A 439 -29.75 6.56 10.68
C LEU A 439 -30.58 6.65 11.97
N LEU A 440 -31.73 7.34 11.93
CA LEU A 440 -32.64 7.40 13.07
C LEU A 440 -33.25 6.03 13.38
N GLU A 441 -33.64 5.26 12.36
CA GLU A 441 -34.09 3.86 12.51
C GLU A 441 -33.00 2.98 13.16
N LEU A 442 -31.74 3.13 12.74
CA LEU A 442 -30.60 2.44 13.34
C LEU A 442 -30.43 2.81 14.83
N PHE A 443 -30.55 4.08 15.19
CA PHE A 443 -30.43 4.51 16.59
C PHE A 443 -31.61 4.05 17.45
N GLU A 444 -32.83 4.03 16.94
CA GLU A 444 -33.98 3.50 17.66
C GLU A 444 -33.86 1.98 17.89
N ALA A 445 -33.29 1.23 16.93
CA ALA A 445 -32.98 -0.19 17.13
C ALA A 445 -31.99 -0.41 18.29
N ARG A 446 -30.91 0.39 18.35
CA ARG A 446 -29.92 0.32 19.43
C ARG A 446 -30.50 0.71 20.79
N LYS A 447 -31.30 1.77 20.82
CA LYS A 447 -32.03 2.22 22.03
C LYS A 447 -32.98 1.13 22.53
N SER A 448 -33.64 0.42 21.62
CA SER A 448 -34.52 -0.71 21.96
C SER A 448 -33.72 -1.89 22.52
N ALA A 449 -32.57 -2.23 21.93
CA ALA A 449 -31.68 -3.27 22.45
C ALA A 449 -31.15 -2.94 23.85
N LEU A 450 -30.75 -1.68 24.09
CA LEU A 450 -30.32 -1.22 25.41
C LEU A 450 -31.44 -1.28 26.46
N ARG A 451 -32.68 -0.94 26.07
CA ARG A 451 -33.85 -1.06 26.95
C ARG A 451 -34.16 -2.52 27.30
N ALA A 452 -33.98 -3.44 26.35
CA ALA A 452 -34.21 -4.88 26.58
C ALA A 452 -33.20 -5.49 27.57
N ALA A 453 -32.06 -4.84 27.81
CA ALA A 453 -31.09 -5.26 28.82
C ALA A 453 -31.47 -4.85 30.26
N LEU A 454 -32.54 -4.08 30.45
CA LEU A 454 -33.07 -3.81 31.78
C LEU A 454 -33.65 -5.11 32.37
N PRO A 455 -33.37 -5.43 33.64
CA PRO A 455 -33.94 -6.61 34.28
C PRO A 455 -35.47 -6.49 34.32
N GLU A 456 -36.17 -7.58 34.00
CA GLU A 456 -37.61 -7.66 34.27
C GLU A 456 -37.81 -7.43 35.77
N THR A 457 -38.49 -6.35 36.13
CA THR A 457 -38.95 -6.16 37.50
C THR A 457 -39.95 -7.27 37.80
N GLU A 458 -39.50 -8.30 38.53
CA GLU A 458 -40.40 -9.24 39.19
C GLU A 458 -41.34 -8.43 40.09
N VAL A 459 -42.58 -8.28 39.66
CA VAL A 459 -43.66 -7.85 40.54
C VAL A 459 -43.88 -9.01 41.50
N LEU A 460 -43.27 -8.94 42.69
CA LEU A 460 -43.59 -9.84 43.79
C LEU A 460 -45.10 -9.78 44.02
N PRO A 461 -45.82 -10.92 43.98
CA PRO A 461 -47.24 -10.92 44.29
C PRO A 461 -47.40 -10.50 45.76
N VAL A 462 -48.15 -9.42 45.98
CA VAL A 462 -48.59 -9.02 47.31
C VAL A 462 -49.52 -10.13 47.81
N GLY A 463 -49.08 -10.81 48.87
CA GLY A 463 -49.78 -11.94 49.50
C GLY A 463 -51.05 -11.54 50.25
#